data_AF-A0A9Q9VTG8-F1
#
_entry.id   AF-A0A9Q9VTG8-F1
#
_cell.length_a   1.000
_cell.length_b   1.000
_cell.length_c   1.000
_cell.angle_alpha   90.00
_cell.angle_beta   90.00
_cell.angle_gamma   90.00
#
_symmetry.space_group_name_H-M   'P 1'
#
loop_
_entity.id
_entity.type
_entity.pdbx_description
1 polymer ?
#
loop_
_entity_poly.entity_id
_entity_poly.type
_entity_poly.pdbx_seq_one_letter_code
_entity_poly.pdbx_strand_id
1 'polypeptide(L)'
;MNNFDGIEEPVVVSSVGKKRKPSKDNHEREVRKRVRNSGGGKIPVIACSHSESKNFCHADKLTADDLVKNFDTLYCHTTKAEQDQAILRLITVKRVQRRRPKVAIEDAQKEREVTNEYYLLSKDHPTKVPVCKATFCAALGIGKDRVARVARYYAENAEARPERRGGARKVTENKEKKKLVMDHIQTFTCRASHYGRRGAPGRFGLMV
;
A
#
# COMPACT_ATOMS: atom_id res chain seq x y z
N MET A 1 -25.86 14.75 -60.04
CA MET A 1 -25.26 15.48 -58.91
C MET A 1 -26.08 15.13 -57.69
N ASN A 2 -25.58 14.24 -56.82
CA ASN A 2 -26.29 13.86 -55.61
C ASN A 2 -26.02 14.93 -54.55
N ASN A 3 -26.97 15.85 -54.38
CA ASN A 3 -27.00 16.77 -53.24
C ASN A 3 -27.14 15.93 -51.97
N PHE A 4 -26.00 15.65 -51.35
CA PHE A 4 -25.96 15.04 -50.03
C PHE A 4 -26.04 16.21 -49.06
N ASP A 5 -27.26 16.63 -48.72
CA ASP A 5 -27.54 17.59 -47.65
C ASP A 5 -27.13 16.95 -46.32
N GLY A 6 -25.82 16.94 -46.09
CA GLY A 6 -25.22 16.45 -44.87
C GLY A 6 -25.46 17.47 -43.78
N ILE A 7 -26.53 17.29 -43.02
CA ILE A 7 -26.85 18.08 -41.85
C ILE A 7 -25.63 18.01 -40.90
N GLU A 8 -24.93 19.13 -40.75
CA GLU A 8 -23.88 19.28 -39.77
C GLU A 8 -24.53 19.38 -38.40
N GLU A 9 -24.36 18.33 -37.59
CA GLU A 9 -24.91 18.31 -36.24
C GLU A 9 -23.82 18.61 -35.21
N PRO A 10 -24.12 19.40 -34.17
CA PRO A 10 -23.18 19.66 -33.10
C PRO A 10 -22.82 18.35 -32.37
N VAL A 11 -21.57 18.24 -31.89
CA VAL A 11 -21.10 17.06 -31.14
C VAL A 11 -21.97 16.85 -29.89
N VAL A 12 -22.86 15.85 -29.93
CA VAL A 12 -23.59 15.40 -28.75
C VAL A 12 -22.65 14.52 -27.92
N VAL A 13 -22.26 15.01 -26.74
CA VAL A 13 -21.44 14.25 -25.79
C VAL A 13 -22.23 13.00 -25.38
N SER A 14 -21.82 11.83 -25.85
CA SER A 14 -22.45 10.58 -25.44
C SER A 14 -22.28 10.41 -23.92
N SER A 15 -23.39 10.26 -23.19
CA SER A 15 -23.39 10.09 -21.73
C SER A 15 -22.81 8.75 -21.26
N VAL A 16 -22.54 7.83 -22.20
CA VAL A 16 -22.23 6.42 -21.89
C VAL A 16 -20.92 5.98 -22.54
N GLY A 17 -19.80 6.40 -21.96
CA GLY A 17 -18.54 5.73 -22.24
C GLY A 17 -18.62 4.26 -21.80
N LYS A 18 -18.16 3.31 -22.62
CA LYS A 18 -17.99 1.91 -22.20
C LYS A 18 -17.03 1.87 -21.00
N LYS A 19 -17.58 1.81 -19.79
CA LYS A 19 -16.79 1.53 -18.59
C LYS A 19 -16.13 0.17 -18.80
N ARG A 20 -14.80 0.12 -18.67
CA ARG A 20 -14.07 -1.15 -18.60
C ARG A 20 -14.76 -2.01 -17.54
N LYS A 21 -15.12 -3.25 -17.90
CA LYS A 21 -15.64 -4.21 -16.91
C LYS A 21 -14.58 -4.35 -15.80
N PRO A 22 -14.96 -4.22 -14.53
CA PRO A 22 -14.02 -4.43 -13.43
C PRO A 22 -13.45 -5.84 -13.52
N SER A 23 -12.12 -5.94 -13.45
CA SER A 23 -11.44 -7.24 -13.44
C SER A 23 -11.75 -7.95 -12.12
N LYS A 24 -12.31 -9.17 -12.21
CA LYS A 24 -12.60 -10.02 -11.06
C LYS A 24 -11.33 -10.31 -10.25
N ASP A 25 -10.22 -10.62 -10.93
CA ASP A 25 -8.91 -10.86 -10.33
C ASP A 25 -8.40 -9.68 -9.51
N ASN A 26 -8.59 -8.44 -10.01
CA ASN A 26 -8.20 -7.24 -9.28
C ASN A 26 -9.06 -7.05 -8.02
N HIS A 27 -10.36 -7.32 -8.11
CA HIS A 27 -11.25 -7.24 -6.95
C HIS A 27 -10.87 -8.26 -5.88
N GLU A 28 -10.67 -9.53 -6.26
CA GLU A 28 -10.22 -10.58 -5.34
C GLU A 28 -8.86 -10.27 -4.71
N ARG A 29 -7.94 -9.68 -5.48
CA ARG A 29 -6.64 -9.22 -4.98
C ARG A 29 -6.81 -8.12 -3.92
N GLU A 30 -7.72 -7.17 -4.13
CA GLU A 30 -8.03 -6.12 -3.14
C GLU A 30 -8.68 -6.69 -1.87
N VAL A 31 -9.61 -7.63 -1.99
CA VAL A 31 -10.21 -8.33 -0.84
C VAL A 31 -9.11 -9.06 -0.04
N ARG A 32 -8.25 -9.84 -0.71
CA ARG A 32 -7.10 -10.50 -0.08
C ARG A 32 -6.12 -9.51 0.56
N LYS A 33 -5.97 -8.29 0.04
CA LYS A 33 -5.16 -7.23 0.67
C LYS A 33 -5.82 -6.70 1.94
N ARG A 34 -7.14 -6.48 1.93
CA ARG A 34 -7.87 -5.99 3.11
C ARG A 34 -7.80 -6.99 4.27
N VAL A 35 -8.09 -8.26 4.00
CA VAL A 35 -8.02 -9.34 5.01
C VAL A 35 -6.62 -9.43 5.62
N ARG A 36 -5.56 -9.33 4.81
CA ARG A 36 -4.18 -9.32 5.32
C ARG A 36 -3.86 -8.14 6.25
N ASN A 37 -4.55 -7.02 6.10
CA ASN A 37 -4.31 -5.80 6.89
C ASN A 37 -5.27 -5.65 8.07
N SER A 38 -6.33 -6.46 8.17
CA SER A 38 -7.37 -6.35 9.21
C SER A 38 -7.16 -7.31 10.39
N GLY A 39 -6.01 -7.99 10.48
CA GLY A 39 -5.72 -8.97 11.53
C GLY A 39 -6.53 -10.27 11.43
N GLY A 40 -7.70 -10.26 10.78
CA GLY A 40 -8.61 -11.39 10.66
C GLY A 40 -7.94 -12.69 10.22
N GLY A 41 -8.13 -13.74 11.03
CA GLY A 41 -7.59 -15.08 10.80
C GLY A 41 -6.13 -15.27 11.22
N LYS A 42 -5.49 -14.27 11.83
CA LYS A 42 -4.14 -14.42 12.41
C LYS A 42 -4.25 -14.65 13.91
N ILE A 43 -3.50 -15.62 14.40
CA ILE A 43 -3.41 -15.93 15.83
C ILE A 43 -2.01 -15.52 16.28
N PRO A 44 -1.88 -14.64 17.29
CA PRO A 44 -0.58 -14.21 17.77
C PRO A 44 0.08 -15.36 18.54
N VAL A 45 1.30 -15.72 18.15
CA VAL A 45 2.02 -16.87 18.73
C VAL A 45 3.49 -16.55 18.95
N ILE A 46 4.11 -17.28 19.88
CA ILE A 46 5.57 -17.31 20.04
C ILE A 46 6.15 -18.27 19.00
N ALA A 47 7.06 -17.79 18.16
CA ALA A 47 7.62 -18.54 17.04
C ALA A 47 9.15 -18.73 17.14
N CYS A 48 9.74 -18.50 18.31
CA CYS A 48 11.17 -18.72 18.50
C CYS A 48 11.49 -20.19 18.75
N SER A 49 12.53 -20.69 18.07
CA SER A 49 13.07 -22.05 18.23
C SER A 49 14.50 -22.07 18.77
N HIS A 50 14.96 -20.96 19.35
CA HIS A 50 16.28 -20.91 19.96
C HIS A 50 16.24 -21.53 21.35
N SER A 51 17.22 -22.38 21.67
CA SER A 51 17.43 -22.90 23.02
C SER A 51 17.68 -21.75 24.01
N GLU A 52 17.42 -22.02 25.29
CA GLU A 52 17.54 -21.08 26.41
C GLU A 52 18.88 -20.32 26.47
N SER A 53 19.92 -20.80 25.77
CA SER A 53 21.26 -20.20 25.71
C SER A 53 21.37 -18.88 24.93
N LYS A 54 20.31 -18.42 24.23
CA LYS A 54 20.32 -17.09 23.60
C LYS A 54 19.69 -16.05 24.53
N ASN A 55 20.51 -15.51 25.42
CA ASN A 55 20.21 -14.51 26.46
C ASN A 55 19.46 -13.23 26.02
N PHE A 56 19.17 -13.03 24.73
CA PHE A 56 18.59 -11.78 24.23
C PHE A 56 17.07 -11.83 24.04
N CYS A 57 16.47 -13.02 23.98
CA CYS A 57 15.04 -13.17 23.72
C CYS A 57 14.36 -13.74 24.97
N HIS A 58 13.44 -12.96 25.53
CA HIS A 58 12.70 -13.29 26.75
C HIS A 58 11.21 -13.55 26.44
N ALA A 59 10.93 -14.23 25.33
CA ALA A 59 9.56 -14.53 24.92
C ALA A 59 8.82 -15.46 25.90
N ASP A 60 9.56 -16.23 26.70
CA ASP A 60 9.08 -17.05 27.82
C ASP A 60 8.34 -16.23 28.90
N LYS A 61 8.69 -14.95 29.05
CA LYS A 61 8.04 -14.04 30.00
C LYS A 61 6.71 -13.49 29.51
N LEU A 62 6.33 -13.77 28.27
CA LEU A 62 5.09 -13.27 27.67
C LEU A 62 3.98 -14.30 27.83
N THR A 63 2.84 -13.85 28.35
CA THR A 63 1.63 -14.64 28.43
C THR A 63 0.84 -14.58 27.11
N ALA A 64 -0.10 -15.51 26.89
CA ALA A 64 -0.99 -15.45 25.74
C ALA A 64 -1.78 -14.13 25.67
N ASP A 65 -2.20 -13.61 26.83
CA ASP A 65 -2.89 -12.31 26.93
C ASP A 65 -2.01 -11.16 26.46
N ASP A 66 -0.69 -11.20 26.73
CA ASP A 66 0.24 -10.18 26.27
C ASP A 66 0.32 -10.18 24.75
N LEU A 67 0.40 -11.36 24.14
CA LEU A 67 0.44 -11.50 22.69
C LEU A 67 -0.82 -10.92 22.04
N VAL A 68 -2.00 -11.22 22.61
CA VAL A 68 -3.29 -10.68 22.16
C VAL A 68 -3.32 -9.16 22.34
N LYS A 69 -2.92 -8.63 23.48
CA LYS A 69 -2.88 -7.17 23.71
C LYS A 69 -1.97 -6.45 22.71
N ASN A 70 -0.77 -6.97 22.45
CA ASN A 70 0.14 -6.37 21.47
C ASN A 70 -0.45 -6.43 20.05
N PHE A 71 -1.10 -7.55 19.71
CA PHE A 71 -1.79 -7.71 18.44
C PHE A 71 -2.95 -6.70 18.30
N ASP A 72 -3.83 -6.64 19.29
CA ASP A 72 -4.99 -5.75 19.30
C ASP A 72 -4.56 -4.28 19.28
N THR A 73 -3.49 -3.92 19.99
CA THR A 73 -2.91 -2.57 19.95
C THR A 73 -2.42 -2.19 18.56
N LEU A 74 -1.95 -3.15 17.76
CA LEU A 74 -1.57 -2.87 16.37
C LEU A 74 -2.81 -2.71 15.48
N TYR A 75 -3.80 -3.61 15.60
CA TYR A 75 -4.95 -3.66 14.70
C TYR A 75 -6.15 -2.79 15.13
N CYS A 76 -6.10 -2.17 16.31
CA CYS A 76 -7.04 -1.10 16.67
C CYS A 76 -6.87 0.14 15.77
N HIS A 77 -5.68 0.30 15.18
CA HIS A 77 -5.39 1.34 14.20
C HIS A 77 -5.88 0.93 12.81
N THR A 78 -6.74 1.77 12.23
CA THR A 78 -7.33 1.55 10.90
C THR A 78 -6.37 1.90 9.77
N THR A 79 -5.51 2.90 9.98
CA THR A 79 -4.59 3.36 8.94
C THR A 79 -3.24 2.66 9.02
N LYS A 80 -2.65 2.36 7.86
CA LYS A 80 -1.34 1.72 7.80
C LYS A 80 -0.23 2.60 8.37
N ALA A 81 -0.37 3.92 8.30
CA ALA A 81 0.58 4.87 8.88
C ALA A 81 0.60 4.77 10.42
N GLU A 82 -0.57 4.76 11.06
CA GLU A 82 -0.69 4.56 12.51
C GLU A 82 -0.15 3.18 12.94
N GLN A 83 -0.47 2.12 12.18
CA GLN A 83 0.08 0.79 12.45
C GLN A 83 1.62 0.78 12.35
N ASP A 84 2.19 1.43 11.35
CA ASP A 84 3.65 1.52 11.20
C ASP A 84 4.27 2.36 12.35
N GLN A 85 3.56 3.37 12.87
CA GLN A 85 3.95 4.10 14.08
C GLN A 85 3.87 3.23 15.34
N ALA A 86 2.85 2.39 15.48
CA ALA A 86 2.75 1.42 16.58
C ALA A 86 3.91 0.42 16.56
N ILE A 87 4.30 -0.06 15.36
CA ILE A 87 5.49 -0.90 15.18
C ILE A 87 6.76 -0.16 15.64
N LEU A 88 6.90 1.13 15.30
CA LEU A 88 8.07 1.95 15.69
C LEU A 88 8.21 2.08 17.21
N ARG A 89 7.11 2.15 17.97
CA ARG A 89 7.16 2.20 19.45
C ARG A 89 7.77 0.94 20.08
N LEU A 90 7.68 -0.18 19.35
CA LEU A 90 8.11 -1.50 19.78
C LEU A 90 9.47 -1.93 19.21
N ILE A 91 10.13 -1.08 18.41
CA ILE A 91 11.47 -1.37 17.88
C ILE A 91 12.46 -0.27 18.24
N THR A 92 13.70 -0.67 18.51
CA THR A 92 14.81 0.27 18.61
C THR A 92 15.69 0.11 17.38
N VAL A 93 15.86 1.20 16.64
CA VAL A 93 16.60 1.25 15.39
C VAL A 93 18.01 1.79 15.65
N LYS A 94 19.04 0.97 15.47
CA LYS A 94 20.46 1.33 15.68
C LYS A 94 21.21 1.31 14.36
N ARG A 95 22.08 2.29 14.10
CA ARG A 95 23.01 2.23 12.96
C ARG A 95 24.09 1.17 13.21
N VAL A 96 24.52 0.48 12.15
CA VAL A 96 25.58 -0.51 12.27
C VAL A 96 26.91 0.18 12.57
N GLN A 97 27.45 -0.08 13.77
CA GLN A 97 28.69 0.55 14.25
C GLN A 97 29.96 -0.14 13.74
N ARG A 98 29.95 -1.47 13.58
CA ARG A 98 31.10 -2.26 13.13
C ARG A 98 30.74 -3.12 11.94
N ARG A 99 31.52 -3.01 10.88
CA ARG A 99 31.43 -3.86 9.69
C ARG A 99 32.55 -4.89 9.74
N ARG A 100 32.21 -6.16 9.49
CA ARG A 100 33.20 -7.21 9.28
C ARG A 100 33.13 -7.59 7.80
N PRO A 101 34.22 -7.50 7.04
CA PRO A 101 34.24 -8.00 5.67
C PRO A 101 33.99 -9.51 5.70
N LYS A 102 32.99 -9.95 4.92
CA LYS A 102 32.63 -11.38 4.80
C LYS A 102 33.10 -11.98 3.49
N VAL A 103 33.41 -11.12 2.52
CA VAL A 103 33.84 -11.49 1.17
C VAL A 103 35.12 -10.70 0.88
N ALA A 104 36.06 -11.31 0.18
CA ALA A 104 37.32 -10.68 -0.19
C ALA A 104 37.13 -9.49 -1.15
N ILE A 105 36.03 -9.47 -1.89
CA ILE A 105 35.64 -8.41 -2.82
C ILE A 105 34.62 -7.52 -2.11
N GLU A 106 35.03 -6.29 -1.79
CA GLU A 106 34.21 -5.33 -1.04
C GLU A 106 32.89 -4.99 -1.76
N ASP A 107 32.92 -4.81 -3.08
CA ASP A 107 31.74 -4.43 -3.88
C ASP A 107 30.65 -5.50 -3.93
N ALA A 108 30.98 -6.77 -3.69
CA ALA A 108 30.02 -7.87 -3.66
C ALA A 108 29.29 -7.98 -2.31
N GLN A 109 29.73 -7.24 -1.28
CA GLN A 109 29.19 -7.35 0.06
C GLN A 109 27.88 -6.56 0.20
N LYS A 110 26.76 -7.27 0.43
CA LYS A 110 25.52 -6.62 0.84
C LYS A 110 25.68 -5.96 2.20
N GLU A 111 25.68 -4.64 2.20
CA GLU A 111 25.81 -3.86 3.42
C GLU A 111 24.48 -3.78 4.18
N ARG A 112 24.56 -3.98 5.49
CA ARG A 112 23.45 -3.71 6.39
C ARG A 112 23.70 -2.36 7.03
N GLU A 113 22.82 -1.40 6.79
CA GLU A 113 22.92 -0.06 7.37
C GLU A 113 22.40 -0.02 8.81
N VAL A 114 21.39 -0.85 9.11
CA VAL A 114 20.58 -0.73 10.32
C VAL A 114 20.40 -2.07 11.03
N THR A 115 20.61 -2.07 12.35
CA THR A 115 20.29 -3.16 13.27
C THR A 115 19.06 -2.81 14.11
N ASN A 116 18.14 -3.75 14.28
CA ASN A 116 16.90 -3.53 15.01
C ASN A 116 16.84 -4.46 16.22
N GLU A 117 16.44 -3.90 17.36
CA GLU A 117 16.02 -4.62 18.55
C GLU A 117 14.49 -4.59 18.62
N TYR A 118 13.88 -5.71 19.01
CA TYR A 118 12.42 -5.89 18.98
C TYR A 118 11.91 -6.12 20.39
N TYR A 119 10.78 -5.51 20.71
CA TYR A 119 10.17 -5.58 22.03
C TYR A 119 8.68 -5.87 21.93
N LEU A 120 8.13 -6.53 22.95
CA LEU A 120 6.70 -6.67 23.17
C LEU A 120 6.37 -6.18 24.58
N LEU A 121 5.14 -5.72 24.79
CA LEU A 121 4.67 -5.23 26.08
C LEU A 121 4.12 -6.39 26.91
N SER A 122 4.42 -6.41 28.21
CA SER A 122 3.87 -7.40 29.17
C SER A 122 2.77 -6.78 30.04
N LYS A 123 2.04 -7.62 30.80
CA LYS A 123 0.81 -7.33 31.55
C LYS A 123 0.87 -6.05 32.37
N ASP A 124 2.03 -5.76 32.98
CA ASP A 124 2.26 -4.57 33.80
C ASP A 124 2.88 -3.44 32.96
N HIS A 125 2.16 -2.95 31.94
CA HIS A 125 2.62 -1.80 31.14
C HIS A 125 3.31 -0.76 32.03
N PRO A 126 4.58 -0.38 31.74
CA PRO A 126 5.18 -0.26 30.42
C PRO A 126 6.40 -1.17 30.17
N THR A 127 6.49 -2.33 30.81
CA THR A 127 7.71 -3.16 30.70
C THR A 127 7.88 -3.76 29.29
N LYS A 128 8.92 -3.29 28.58
CA LYS A 128 9.32 -3.80 27.26
C LYS A 128 10.14 -5.08 27.41
N VAL A 129 9.59 -6.19 26.95
CA VAL A 129 10.26 -7.49 26.92
C VAL A 129 10.99 -7.67 25.59
N PRO A 130 12.32 -7.85 25.57
CA PRO A 130 13.05 -8.04 24.33
C PRO A 130 12.76 -9.43 23.73
N VAL A 131 12.53 -9.47 22.43
CA VAL A 131 12.20 -10.68 21.70
C VAL A 131 12.98 -10.80 20.40
N CYS A 132 13.05 -12.01 19.85
CA CYS A 132 13.62 -12.20 18.53
C CYS A 132 12.66 -11.72 17.42
N LYS A 133 13.23 -11.46 16.24
CA LYS A 133 12.48 -11.01 15.07
C LYS A 133 11.34 -11.97 14.70
N ALA A 134 11.56 -13.28 14.85
CA ALA A 134 10.57 -14.30 14.51
C ALA A 134 9.34 -14.19 15.42
N THR A 135 9.55 -14.19 16.73
CA THR A 135 8.48 -13.98 17.73
C THR A 135 7.79 -12.65 17.52
N PHE A 136 8.52 -11.55 17.31
CA PHE A 136 7.93 -10.24 17.04
C PHE A 136 6.98 -10.25 15.83
N CYS A 137 7.41 -10.86 14.72
CA CYS A 137 6.60 -10.96 13.51
C CYS A 137 5.36 -11.84 13.70
N ALA A 138 5.51 -12.96 14.41
CA ALA A 138 4.43 -13.91 14.67
C ALA A 138 3.39 -13.33 15.65
N ALA A 139 3.85 -12.72 16.74
CA ALA A 139 2.99 -12.07 17.74
C ALA A 139 2.15 -10.93 17.13
N LEU A 140 2.72 -10.14 16.21
CA LEU A 140 1.98 -9.05 15.54
C LEU A 140 1.29 -9.48 14.23
N GLY A 141 1.50 -10.71 13.77
CA GLY A 141 1.00 -11.19 12.48
C GLY A 141 1.48 -10.37 11.29
N ILE A 142 2.72 -9.85 11.34
CA ILE A 142 3.30 -9.00 10.27
C ILE A 142 4.50 -9.68 9.60
N GLY A 143 4.69 -9.38 8.31
CA GLY A 143 5.83 -9.90 7.56
C GLY A 143 7.15 -9.21 7.92
N LYS A 144 8.25 -9.98 7.88
CA LYS A 144 9.62 -9.50 8.12
C LYS A 144 10.02 -8.29 7.26
N ASP A 145 9.46 -8.19 6.06
CA ASP A 145 9.76 -7.10 5.11
C ASP A 145 9.05 -5.81 5.48
N ARG A 146 7.87 -5.88 6.14
CA ARG A 146 7.18 -4.69 6.65
C ARG A 146 8.06 -4.02 7.69
N VAL A 147 8.53 -4.79 8.67
CA VAL A 147 9.38 -4.31 9.76
C VAL A 147 10.69 -3.73 9.24
N ALA A 148 11.33 -4.41 8.29
CA ALA A 148 12.57 -3.91 7.67
C ALA A 148 12.37 -2.58 6.94
N ARG A 149 11.28 -2.44 6.17
CA ARG A 149 10.96 -1.18 5.46
C ARG A 149 10.64 -0.04 6.42
N VAL A 150 9.92 -0.31 7.50
CA VAL A 150 9.59 0.69 8.53
C VAL A 150 10.86 1.17 9.22
N ALA A 151 11.72 0.25 9.68
CA ALA A 151 12.97 0.57 10.35
C ALA A 151 13.94 1.37 9.46
N ARG A 152 14.10 0.97 8.18
CA ARG A 152 14.97 1.69 7.24
C ARG A 152 14.47 3.11 6.97
N TYR A 153 13.17 3.26 6.69
CA TYR A 153 12.59 4.58 6.48
C TYR A 153 12.78 5.49 7.70
N TYR A 154 12.57 4.95 8.90
CA TYR A 154 12.77 5.70 10.14
C TYR A 154 14.24 6.09 10.36
N ALA A 155 15.20 5.22 10.04
CA ALA A 155 16.62 5.53 10.14
C ALA A 155 17.07 6.68 9.21
N GLU A 156 16.39 6.83 8.07
CA GLU A 156 16.65 7.87 7.07
C GLU A 156 15.92 9.18 7.39
N ASN A 157 14.65 9.12 7.81
CA ASN A 157 13.75 10.28 7.87
C ASN A 157 13.35 10.69 9.31
N ALA A 158 13.70 9.91 10.33
CA ALA A 158 13.30 10.10 11.73
C ALA A 158 11.78 10.19 11.99
N GLU A 159 10.95 9.82 11.01
CA GLU A 159 9.49 9.88 11.07
C GLU A 159 8.87 8.54 10.64
N ALA A 160 7.59 8.34 10.97
CA ALA A 160 6.84 7.19 10.49
C ALA A 160 6.58 7.30 8.98
N ARG A 161 6.66 6.18 8.26
CA ARG A 161 6.49 6.19 6.80
C ARG A 161 5.07 6.60 6.41
N PRO A 162 4.88 7.68 5.62
CA PRO A 162 3.56 8.06 5.14
C PRO A 162 3.00 7.02 4.15
N GLU A 163 1.68 6.87 4.11
CA GLU A 163 1.03 6.04 3.09
C GLU A 163 0.99 6.81 1.76
N ARG A 164 1.84 6.39 0.82
CA ARG A 164 1.91 6.97 -0.54
C ARG A 164 1.17 6.12 -1.59
N ARG A 165 0.40 5.12 -1.14
CA ARG A 165 -0.38 4.23 -2.03
C ARG A 165 -1.69 4.88 -2.39
N GLY A 166 -1.95 4.97 -3.69
CA GLY A 166 -3.01 5.84 -4.18
C GLY A 166 -2.63 7.31 -3.98
N GLY A 167 -3.37 8.18 -4.63
CA GLY A 167 -3.15 9.62 -4.57
C GLY A 167 -4.41 10.34 -4.99
N ALA A 168 -4.51 11.60 -4.56
CA ALA A 168 -5.59 12.47 -4.96
C ALA A 168 -5.68 12.45 -6.49
N ARG A 169 -6.81 11.97 -7.04
CA ARG A 169 -7.23 12.55 -8.31
C ARG A 169 -7.23 14.05 -8.04
N LYS A 170 -6.40 14.81 -8.75
CA LYS A 170 -6.39 16.27 -8.71
C LYS A 170 -7.69 16.80 -9.33
N VAL A 171 -8.84 16.39 -8.78
CA VAL A 171 -10.16 16.62 -9.38
C VAL A 171 -10.43 18.11 -9.45
N THR A 172 -10.04 18.84 -8.41
CA THR A 172 -10.15 20.30 -8.32
C THR A 172 -9.19 21.00 -9.30
N GLU A 173 -7.88 20.74 -9.24
CA GLU A 173 -6.89 21.36 -10.16
C GLU A 173 -7.15 21.02 -11.64
N ASN A 174 -7.69 19.83 -11.92
CA ASN A 174 -7.99 19.41 -13.30
C ASN A 174 -9.42 19.75 -13.74
N LYS A 175 -10.23 20.41 -12.90
CA LYS A 175 -11.62 20.74 -13.23
C LYS A 175 -11.69 21.74 -14.39
N GLU A 176 -10.86 22.77 -14.34
CA GLU A 176 -10.76 23.80 -15.37
C GLU A 176 -10.20 23.25 -16.68
N LYS A 177 -9.11 22.48 -16.60
CA LYS A 177 -8.54 21.78 -17.76
C LYS A 177 -9.56 20.85 -18.42
N LYS A 178 -10.35 20.13 -17.60
CA LYS A 178 -11.44 19.28 -18.11
C LYS A 178 -12.52 20.11 -18.79
N LYS A 179 -12.89 21.27 -18.24
CA LYS A 179 -13.87 22.16 -18.84
C LYS A 179 -13.37 22.68 -20.20
N LEU A 180 -12.16 23.22 -20.27
CA LEU A 180 -11.55 23.69 -21.53
C LEU A 180 -11.49 22.61 -22.61
N VAL A 181 -11.16 21.37 -22.24
CA VAL A 181 -11.17 20.25 -23.19
C VAL A 181 -12.59 19.94 -23.67
N MET A 182 -13.59 19.97 -22.79
CA MET A 182 -14.98 19.72 -23.19
C MET A 182 -15.53 20.86 -24.07
N ASP A 183 -15.23 22.11 -23.71
CA ASP A 183 -15.63 23.30 -24.47
C ASP A 183 -14.98 23.27 -25.87
N HIS A 184 -13.70 22.91 -25.96
CA HIS A 184 -13.02 22.73 -27.25
C HIS A 184 -13.61 21.56 -28.06
N ILE A 185 -13.91 20.42 -27.42
CA ILE A 185 -14.57 19.29 -28.11
C ILE A 185 -15.92 19.70 -28.71
N GLN A 186 -16.65 20.59 -28.03
CA GLN A 186 -17.94 21.12 -28.51
C GLN A 186 -17.80 22.07 -29.71
N THR A 187 -16.60 22.59 -30.00
CA THR A 187 -16.37 23.44 -31.18
C THR A 187 -16.28 22.65 -32.48
N PHE A 188 -16.01 21.34 -32.43
CA PHE A 188 -15.97 20.52 -33.64
C PHE A 188 -17.38 20.19 -34.14
N THR A 189 -17.54 20.15 -35.46
CA THR A 189 -18.73 19.58 -36.11
C THR A 189 -18.49 18.11 -36.44
N CYS A 190 -19.55 17.31 -36.31
CA CYS A 190 -19.49 15.87 -36.52
C CYS A 190 -20.29 15.51 -37.76
N ARG A 191 -19.72 14.67 -38.63
CA ARG A 191 -20.46 14.10 -39.77
C ARG A 191 -20.82 12.65 -39.47
N ALA A 192 -22.01 12.23 -39.89
CA ALA A 192 -22.39 10.82 -39.83
C ALA A 192 -21.35 9.99 -40.59
N SER A 193 -20.68 9.05 -39.89
CA SER A 193 -19.66 8.22 -40.52
C SER A 193 -20.31 7.34 -41.60
N HIS A 194 -19.74 7.34 -42.81
CA HIS A 194 -20.24 6.53 -43.93
C HIS A 194 -20.31 5.02 -43.60
N TYR A 195 -19.44 4.56 -42.69
CA TYR A 195 -19.39 3.18 -42.19
C TYR A 195 -20.29 2.93 -40.97
N GLY A 196 -21.00 3.94 -40.47
CA GLY A 196 -22.02 3.77 -39.45
C GLY A 196 -23.25 3.10 -40.08
N ARG A 197 -23.64 1.92 -39.57
CA ARG A 197 -24.94 1.33 -39.96
C ARG A 197 -26.03 2.38 -39.70
N ARG A 198 -26.85 2.68 -40.73
CA ARG A 198 -28.02 3.58 -40.59
C ARG A 198 -28.80 3.20 -39.33
N GLY A 199 -28.98 4.16 -38.42
CA GLY A 199 -29.79 4.00 -37.21
C GLY A 199 -29.05 3.58 -35.94
N ALA A 200 -27.72 3.52 -35.90
CA ALA A 200 -26.98 3.32 -34.65
C ALA A 200 -26.71 4.67 -33.95
N PRO A 201 -27.42 5.02 -32.86
CA PRO A 201 -27.23 6.29 -32.17
C PRO A 201 -25.81 6.42 -31.61
N GLY A 202 -25.18 7.59 -31.83
CA GLY A 202 -23.89 7.95 -31.22
C GLY A 202 -22.61 7.58 -31.99
N ARG A 203 -22.68 7.27 -33.29
CA ARG A 203 -21.49 7.00 -34.13
C ARG A 203 -21.27 8.08 -35.20
N PHE A 204 -20.77 9.23 -34.76
CA PHE A 204 -20.34 10.31 -35.64
C PHE A 204 -18.81 10.32 -35.77
N GLY A 205 -18.30 10.69 -36.95
CA GLY A 205 -16.88 10.95 -37.16
C GLY A 205 -16.62 12.44 -37.01
N LEU A 206 -15.53 12.81 -36.32
CA LEU A 206 -15.05 14.19 -36.26
C LEU A 206 -14.56 14.62 -37.64
N MET A 207 -15.00 15.79 -38.10
CA MET A 207 -14.35 16.47 -39.22
C MET A 207 -13.19 17.29 -38.66
N VAL A 208 -11.99 17.09 -39.22
CA VAL A 208 -10.78 17.88 -38.94
C VAL A 208 -10.57 18.84 -40.08
#